data_AF-A0A3D3V8N0-F1
#
_entry.id   AF-A0A3D3V8N0-F1
#
_cell.length_a   1.000
_cell.length_b   1.000
_cell.length_c   1.000
_cell.angle_alpha   90.00
_cell.angle_beta   90.00
_cell.angle_gamma   90.00
#
_symmetry.space_group_name_H-M   'P 1'
#
loop_
_entity.id
_entity.type
_entity.pdbx_description
1 polymer ?
#
loop_
_entity_poly.entity_id
_entity_poly.type
_entity_poly.pdbx_seq_one_letter_code
_entity_poly.pdbx_strand_id
1 'polypeptide(L)'
;TYQRRFADAPTFPEVRNVVHGRCAMCHASVTAWEGVIKAPKGVKLETDRQIAAYARDIYLQAGHTRAMPPANVSLMEDHERRLIVEWYEAAASRGVSSLLRWAH
;
A
#
# COMPACT_ATOMS: atom_id res chain seq x y z
N THR A 1 7.17 3.20 15.33
CA THR A 1 6.67 1.81 15.18
C THR A 1 6.92 1.34 13.75
N TYR A 2 6.88 0.03 13.49
CA TYR A 2 7.08 -0.56 12.15
C TYR A 2 6.16 0.07 11.09
N GLN A 3 4.93 0.42 11.45
CA GLN A 3 3.95 1.03 10.55
C GLN A 3 4.30 2.50 10.24
N ARG A 4 4.72 3.27 11.25
CA ARG A 4 4.97 4.72 11.09
C ARG A 4 5.99 5.02 9.99
N ARG A 5 7.03 4.18 9.83
CA ARG A 5 8.05 4.37 8.79
C ARG A 5 7.50 4.35 7.36
N PHE A 6 6.38 3.67 7.12
CA PHE A 6 5.76 3.61 5.81
C PHE A 6 4.92 4.86 5.53
N ALA A 7 4.22 5.37 6.55
CA ALA A 7 3.50 6.65 6.46
C ALA A 7 4.46 7.86 6.39
N ASP A 8 5.61 7.76 7.06
CA ASP A 8 6.65 8.81 7.09
C ASP A 8 7.58 8.76 5.84
N ALA A 9 7.37 7.81 4.92
CA ALA A 9 8.22 7.68 3.74
C ALA A 9 7.98 8.86 2.76
N PRO A 10 9.02 9.43 2.14
CA PRO A 10 8.87 10.60 1.26
C PRO A 10 7.87 10.41 0.11
N THR A 11 7.78 9.19 -0.46
CA THR A 11 6.88 8.83 -1.57
C THR A 11 5.50 8.36 -1.11
N PHE A 12 5.22 8.40 0.20
CA PHE A 12 3.94 7.96 0.72
C PHE A 12 2.74 8.77 0.22
N PRO A 13 2.80 10.11 0.06
CA PRO A 13 1.66 10.87 -0.47
C PRO A 13 1.20 10.37 -1.84
N GLU A 14 2.13 10.05 -2.74
CA GLU A 14 1.82 9.52 -4.07
C GLU A 14 1.26 8.09 -3.98
N VAL A 15 1.84 7.24 -3.12
CA VAL A 15 1.31 5.89 -2.88
C VAL A 15 -0.10 5.94 -2.31
N ARG A 16 -0.38 6.85 -1.38
CA ARG A 16 -1.73 7.04 -0.82
C ARG A 16 -2.73 7.38 -1.92
N ASN A 17 -2.37 8.27 -2.84
CA ASN A 17 -3.24 8.64 -3.95
C ASN A 17 -3.53 7.42 -4.85
N VAL A 18 -2.52 6.60 -5.16
CA VAL A 18 -2.71 5.33 -5.88
C VAL A 18 -3.63 4.39 -5.11
N VAL A 19 -3.41 4.19 -3.82
CA VAL A 19 -4.23 3.28 -3.00
C VAL A 19 -5.68 3.76 -2.91
N HIS A 20 -5.91 5.05 -2.76
CA HIS A 20 -7.26 5.62 -2.78
C HIS A 20 -7.92 5.46 -4.15
N GLY A 21 -7.21 5.73 -5.24
CA GLY A 21 -7.74 5.62 -6.60
C GLY A 21 -7.96 4.18 -7.07
N ARG A 22 -7.18 3.20 -6.58
CA ARG A 22 -7.17 1.83 -7.11
C ARG A 22 -7.71 0.78 -6.13
N CYS A 23 -7.73 1.05 -4.83
CA CYS A 23 -8.03 0.04 -3.81
C CYS A 23 -9.23 0.41 -2.92
N ALA A 24 -9.34 1.69 -2.51
CA ALA A 24 -10.28 2.10 -1.47
C ALA A 24 -11.76 1.85 -1.84
N MET A 25 -12.13 1.89 -3.13
CA MET A 25 -13.48 1.56 -3.58
C MET A 25 -13.98 0.18 -3.13
N CYS A 26 -13.08 -0.80 -3.00
CA CYS A 26 -13.39 -2.14 -2.49
C CYS A 26 -12.96 -2.32 -1.03
N HIS A 27 -11.96 -1.56 -0.58
CA HIS A 27 -11.33 -1.67 0.73
C HIS A 27 -11.65 -0.47 1.62
N ALA A 28 -12.92 -0.23 1.89
CA ALA A 28 -13.40 0.86 2.73
C ALA A 28 -14.47 0.40 3.74
N SER A 29 -14.78 1.28 4.71
CA SER A 29 -15.88 1.05 5.64
C SER A 29 -17.24 1.06 4.94
N VAL A 30 -17.36 1.88 3.90
CA VAL A 30 -18.46 1.86 2.94
C VAL A 30 -17.84 1.67 1.56
N THR A 31 -18.14 0.54 0.92
CA THR A 31 -17.60 0.19 -0.40
C THR A 31 -18.40 0.87 -1.51
N ALA A 32 -17.72 1.17 -2.62
CA ALA A 32 -18.26 1.90 -3.76
C ALA A 32 -18.20 1.09 -5.06
N TRP A 33 -17.82 -0.19 -5.00
CA TRP A 33 -17.75 -1.08 -6.16
C TRP A 33 -18.93 -2.04 -6.18
N GLU A 34 -19.60 -2.15 -7.34
CA GLU A 34 -20.75 -3.04 -7.51
C GLU A 34 -20.38 -4.50 -7.20
N GLY A 35 -21.25 -5.19 -6.47
CA GLY A 35 -21.02 -6.57 -6.03
C GLY A 35 -20.05 -6.72 -4.85
N VAL A 36 -19.39 -5.65 -4.39
CA VAL A 36 -18.56 -5.66 -3.18
C VAL A 36 -19.34 -5.00 -2.05
N ILE A 37 -20.05 -5.82 -1.26
CA ILE A 37 -20.92 -5.35 -0.17
C ILE A 37 -20.13 -4.98 1.10
N LYS A 38 -18.97 -5.61 1.30
CA LYS A 38 -18.09 -5.37 2.45
C LYS A 38 -16.63 -5.47 2.01
N ALA A 39 -15.76 -4.75 2.71
CA ALA A 39 -14.32 -4.83 2.49
C ALA A 39 -13.82 -6.29 2.52
N PRO A 40 -13.17 -6.78 1.44
CA PRO A 40 -12.59 -8.11 1.42
C PRO A 40 -11.64 -8.31 2.60
N LYS A 41 -11.82 -9.41 3.34
CA LYS A 41 -11.05 -9.75 4.56
C LYS A 41 -11.10 -8.68 5.66
N GLY A 42 -12.03 -7.73 5.61
CA GLY A 42 -12.08 -6.59 6.54
C GLY A 42 -10.94 -5.58 6.36
N VAL A 43 -10.19 -5.65 5.26
CA VAL A 43 -9.09 -4.72 4.97
C VAL A 43 -9.65 -3.38 4.53
N LYS A 44 -9.37 -2.34 5.31
CA LYS A 44 -9.75 -0.95 5.02
C LYS A 44 -8.50 -0.13 4.72
N LEU A 45 -8.57 0.75 3.74
CA LEU A 45 -7.45 1.53 3.18
C LEU A 45 -7.84 3.01 3.00
N GLU A 46 -8.61 3.55 3.94
CA GLU A 46 -9.16 4.91 3.89
C GLU A 46 -8.20 5.94 4.48
N THR A 47 -7.40 5.52 5.47
CA THR A 47 -6.51 6.41 6.24
C THR A 47 -5.04 6.05 6.07
N ASP A 48 -4.17 7.03 6.29
CA ASP A 48 -2.72 6.84 6.23
C ASP A 48 -2.24 5.71 7.15
N ARG A 49 -2.82 5.64 8.36
CA ARG A 49 -2.54 4.59 9.34
C ARG A 49 -2.91 3.20 8.81
N GLN A 50 -4.07 3.09 8.17
CA GLN A 50 -4.53 1.84 7.59
C GLN A 50 -3.63 1.39 6.42
N ILE A 51 -3.30 2.30 5.51
CA ILE A 51 -2.40 2.01 4.38
C ILE A 51 -1.03 1.53 4.89
N ALA A 52 -0.47 2.25 5.87
CA ALA A 52 0.80 1.89 6.48
C ALA A 52 0.74 0.56 7.27
N ALA A 53 -0.40 0.23 7.87
CA ALA A 53 -0.61 -1.04 8.56
C ALA A 53 -0.62 -2.24 7.59
N TYR A 54 -1.11 -2.04 6.37
CA TYR A 54 -1.18 -3.07 5.32
C TYR A 54 -0.06 -2.95 4.26
N ALA A 55 1.01 -2.18 4.53
CA ALA A 55 2.06 -1.87 3.55
C ALA A 55 2.64 -3.13 2.85
N ARG A 56 2.88 -4.21 3.60
CA ARG A 56 3.38 -5.48 3.04
C ARG A 56 2.37 -6.15 2.11
N ASP A 57 1.09 -6.13 2.46
CA ASP A 57 0.05 -6.75 1.62
C ASP A 57 -0.19 -5.93 0.37
N ILE A 58 -0.20 -4.61 0.47
CA ILE A 58 -0.28 -3.69 -0.69
C ILE A 58 0.91 -3.95 -1.63
N TYR A 59 2.13 -4.04 -1.09
CA TYR A 59 3.33 -4.39 -1.83
C TYR A 59 3.17 -5.72 -2.58
N LEU A 60 2.83 -6.80 -1.86
CA LEU A 60 2.75 -8.13 -2.45
C LEU A 60 1.64 -8.21 -3.50
N GLN A 61 0.45 -7.72 -3.18
CA GLN A 61 -0.74 -7.93 -3.99
C GLN A 61 -0.83 -6.95 -5.17
N ALA A 62 -0.55 -5.67 -4.96
CA ALA A 62 -0.72 -4.65 -6.00
C ALA A 62 0.59 -4.36 -6.75
N GLY A 63 1.73 -4.29 -6.04
CA GLY A 63 3.03 -4.02 -6.64
C GLY A 63 3.65 -5.25 -7.30
N HIS A 64 3.97 -6.26 -6.48
CA HIS A 64 4.83 -7.39 -6.86
C HIS A 64 4.12 -8.44 -7.72
N THR A 65 3.00 -9.01 -7.24
CA THR A 65 2.32 -10.12 -7.93
C THR A 65 1.27 -9.66 -8.94
N ARG A 66 0.87 -8.39 -8.89
CA ARG A 66 -0.23 -7.82 -9.68
C ARG A 66 -1.60 -8.49 -9.47
N ALA A 67 -1.77 -9.24 -8.38
CA ALA A 67 -3.02 -9.89 -8.03
C ALA A 67 -4.16 -8.89 -7.74
N MET A 68 -3.81 -7.67 -7.33
CA MET A 68 -4.75 -6.57 -7.12
C MET A 68 -4.46 -5.40 -8.08
N PRO A 69 -5.51 -4.71 -8.55
CA PRO A 69 -6.93 -5.09 -8.44
C PRO A 69 -7.20 -6.38 -9.25
N PRO A 70 -8.20 -7.22 -8.87
CA PRO A 70 -8.53 -8.42 -9.63
C PRO A 70 -8.89 -8.04 -11.06
N ALA A 71 -8.35 -8.75 -12.05
CA ALA A 71 -8.51 -8.44 -13.47
C ALA A 71 -8.18 -6.97 -13.85
N ASN A 72 -7.40 -6.27 -13.02
CA ASN A 72 -7.12 -4.85 -13.13
C ASN A 72 -8.36 -3.95 -13.27
N VAL A 73 -9.46 -4.28 -12.59
CA VAL A 73 -10.76 -3.59 -12.72
C VAL A 73 -10.72 -2.07 -12.48
N SER A 74 -9.78 -1.58 -11.68
CA SER A 74 -9.59 -0.15 -11.43
C SER A 74 -8.56 0.51 -12.37
N LEU A 75 -8.15 -0.17 -13.44
CA LEU A 75 -7.18 0.30 -14.43
C LEU A 75 -5.86 0.79 -13.81
N MET A 76 -5.31 0.02 -12.87
CA MET A 76 -4.02 0.34 -12.25
C MET A 76 -2.89 0.20 -13.27
N GLU A 77 -2.06 1.23 -13.37
CA GLU A 77 -0.99 1.35 -14.36
C GLU A 77 0.34 0.79 -13.86
N ASP A 78 1.24 0.43 -14.78
CA ASP A 78 2.54 -0.13 -14.43
C ASP A 78 3.40 0.82 -13.59
N HIS A 79 3.30 2.13 -13.81
CA HIS A 79 4.08 3.12 -13.07
C HIS A 79 3.60 3.22 -11.60
N GLU A 80 2.31 3.08 -11.35
CA GLU A 80 1.72 3.05 -10.01
C GLU A 80 2.17 1.80 -9.23
N ARG A 81 2.29 0.66 -9.92
CA ARG A 81 2.80 -0.59 -9.33
C ARG A 81 4.26 -0.46 -8.93
N ARG A 82 5.08 0.15 -9.79
CA ARG A 82 6.49 0.45 -9.48
C ARG A 82 6.62 1.37 -8.26
N LEU A 83 5.80 2.42 -8.19
CA LEU A 83 5.77 3.34 -7.06
C LEU A 83 5.50 2.62 -5.73
N ILE A 84 4.56 1.68 -5.70
CA ILE A 84 4.27 0.86 -4.51
C ILE A 84 5.48 -0.01 -4.11
N VAL A 85 6.15 -0.63 -5.10
CA VAL A 85 7.35 -1.46 -4.87
C VAL A 85 8.47 -0.63 -4.26
N GLU A 86 8.80 0.49 -4.90
CA GLU A 86 9.89 1.39 -4.47
C GLU A 86 9.63 1.95 -3.07
N TRP A 87 8.40 2.38 -2.79
CA TRP A 87 8.01 2.87 -1.46
C TRP A 87 8.21 1.81 -0.38
N TYR A 88 7.72 0.59 -0.61
CA TYR A 88 7.82 -0.47 0.39
C TYR A 88 9.27 -0.86 0.64
N GLU A 89 10.06 -1.07 -0.41
CA GLU A 89 11.46 -1.49 -0.32
C GLU A 89 12.35 -0.42 0.33
N ALA A 90 12.16 0.85 -0.02
CA ALA A 90 12.88 1.96 0.59
C ALA A 90 12.55 2.10 2.09
N ALA A 91 11.27 2.04 2.46
CA ALA A 91 10.84 2.12 3.87
C ALA A 91 11.26 0.89 4.69
N ALA A 92 11.26 -0.31 4.08
CA ALA A 92 11.74 -1.53 4.72
C ALA A 92 13.25 -1.49 4.99
N SER A 93 14.03 -1.02 4.02
CA SER A 93 15.49 -0.95 4.08
C SER A 93 16.02 0.15 5.01
N ARG A 94 15.27 1.25 5.21
CA ARG A 94 15.61 2.28 6.22
C ARG A 94 15.71 1.70 7.65
N GLY A 95 14.96 0.64 7.95
CA GLY A 95 15.08 -0.09 9.21
C GLY A 95 16.41 -0.85 9.34
N VAL A 96 16.95 -1.36 8.24
CA VAL A 96 18.24 -2.10 8.21
C VAL A 96 19.42 -1.14 8.28
N SER A 97 19.37 -0.02 7.53
CA SER A 97 20.41 1.02 7.55
C SER A 97 20.55 1.71 8.92
N SER A 98 19.46 1.79 9.69
CA SER A 98 19.47 2.25 11.09
C SER A 98 20.27 1.35 12.03
N LEU A 99 20.27 0.04 11.80
CA LEU A 99 20.94 -0.94 12.65
C LEU A 99 22.44 -1.06 12.33
N LEU A 100 22.84 -0.81 11.08
CA LEU A 100 24.25 -0.87 10.65
C LEU A 100 25.09 0.35 11.09
N ARG A 101 24.46 1.44 11.54
CA ARG A 101 25.17 2.66 11.98
C ARG A 101 25.77 2.59 13.39
N TRP A 102 25.50 1.53 14.17
CA TRP A 102 26.01 1.36 15.54
C TRP A 102 27.17 0.35 15.64
N ALA A 103 27.71 -0.10 14.52
CA ALA A 103 28.79 -1.10 14.48
C ALA A 103 30.20 -0.48 14.43
N HIS A 104 30.36 0.80 14.77
CA HIS A 104 31.65 1.50 14.81
C HIS A 104 31.76 2.26 16.12
#